data_AF-A0A9E3VSM9-F1
#
_entry.id   AF-A0A9E3VSM9-F1
#
_cell.length_a   1.000
_cell.length_b   1.000
_cell.length_c   1.000
_cell.angle_alpha   90.00
_cell.angle_beta   90.00
_cell.angle_gamma   90.00
#
_symmetry.space_group_name_H-M   'P 1'
#
loop_
_entity.id
_entity.type
_entity.pdbx_description
1 polymer ?
#
loop_
_entity_poly.entity_id
_entity_poly.type
_entity_poly.pdbx_seq_one_letter_code
_entity_poly.pdbx_strand_id
1 'polypeptide(L)'
;MAEIGNLKKIASQVRRDIVRMVHKRQSGHPGGSLGCADFLTALYFDQMQIDTSDFDMNGIDEDLFFLSNGHISPVFYSVLARKGYFPVEELNTFRAINSRLQGHPTTHDNLPGVRVASGSLGQGLSVAIGAALSKKLHNDNKLVYVLMGDGEQQEGQIWEAALYAGSRKVDNLIATIDYNGQQIDGAVDDVLPLGDLAAKYRAFGWEVLEFDG
;
A
#
# COMPACT_ATOMS: atom_id res chain seq x y z
N MET A 1 -19.59 5.41 -8.11
CA MET A 1 -18.32 5.33 -8.85
C MET A 1 -17.89 6.74 -9.22
N ALA A 2 -16.65 7.09 -8.92
CA ALA A 2 -16.03 8.35 -9.29
C ALA A 2 -15.84 8.43 -10.82
N GLU A 3 -15.89 9.64 -11.36
CA GLU A 3 -15.61 9.86 -12.77
C GLU A 3 -14.10 9.63 -13.04
N ILE A 4 -13.77 8.81 -14.04
CA ILE A 4 -12.38 8.50 -14.43
C ILE A 4 -11.56 9.77 -14.67
N GLY A 5 -12.18 10.80 -15.27
CA GLY A 5 -11.53 12.09 -15.52
C GLY A 5 -11.10 12.80 -14.22
N ASN A 6 -11.86 12.64 -13.14
CA ASN A 6 -11.50 13.18 -11.84
C ASN A 6 -10.36 12.38 -11.19
N LEU A 7 -10.39 11.05 -11.25
CA LEU A 7 -9.32 10.20 -10.73
C LEU A 7 -7.98 10.52 -11.40
N LYS A 8 -7.95 10.70 -12.73
CA LYS A 8 -6.73 11.10 -13.47
C LYS A 8 -6.17 12.44 -12.99
N LYS A 9 -7.02 13.41 -12.67
CA LYS A 9 -6.59 14.71 -12.12
C LYS A 9 -5.97 14.54 -10.73
N ILE A 10 -6.59 13.73 -9.88
CA ILE A 10 -6.06 13.43 -8.53
C ILE A 10 -4.72 12.71 -8.64
N ALA A 11 -4.61 11.66 -9.45
CA ALA A 11 -3.36 10.91 -9.63
C ALA A 11 -2.24 11.79 -10.21
N SER A 12 -2.55 12.65 -11.19
CA SER A 12 -1.60 13.66 -11.68
C SER A 12 -1.13 14.59 -10.57
N GLN A 13 -2.02 14.98 -9.67
CA GLN A 13 -1.66 15.84 -8.55
C GLN A 13 -0.84 15.09 -7.49
N VAL A 14 -1.16 13.83 -7.21
CA VAL A 14 -0.38 12.95 -6.32
C VAL A 14 1.07 12.83 -6.82
N ARG A 15 1.28 12.62 -8.12
CA ARG A 15 2.62 12.62 -8.74
C ARG A 15 3.40 13.91 -8.50
N ARG A 16 2.74 15.07 -8.56
CA ARG A 16 3.38 16.36 -8.26
C ARG A 16 3.80 16.47 -6.79
N ASP A 17 2.98 15.97 -5.88
CA ASP A 17 3.29 16.00 -4.45
C ASP A 17 4.49 15.10 -4.13
N ILE A 18 4.56 13.91 -4.72
CA ILE A 18 5.69 12.97 -4.58
C ILE A 18 7.00 13.67 -4.94
N VAL A 19 7.07 14.26 -6.13
CA VAL A 19 8.28 14.95 -6.62
C VAL A 19 8.66 16.11 -5.68
N ARG A 20 7.68 16.88 -5.19
CA ARG A 20 7.92 17.99 -4.26
C ARG A 20 8.43 17.52 -2.90
N MET A 21 7.83 16.49 -2.33
CA MET A 21 8.24 15.93 -1.03
C MET A 21 9.67 15.42 -1.08
N VAL A 22 9.98 14.56 -2.05
CA VAL A 22 11.30 13.96 -2.21
C VAL A 22 12.35 15.03 -2.53
N HIS A 23 12.06 15.94 -3.46
CA HIS A 23 12.99 17.02 -3.81
C HIS A 23 13.26 17.95 -2.63
N LYS A 24 12.23 18.37 -1.88
CA LYS A 24 12.41 19.28 -0.74
C LYS A 24 13.32 18.70 0.35
N ARG A 25 13.39 17.38 0.47
CA ARG A 25 14.16 16.67 1.50
C ARG A 25 15.45 16.04 1.00
N GLN A 26 15.66 16.05 -0.32
CA GLN A 26 16.79 15.40 -0.97
C GLN A 26 16.90 13.92 -0.57
N SER A 27 15.77 13.28 -0.34
CA SER A 27 15.68 11.93 0.21
C SER A 27 14.29 11.34 0.00
N GLY A 28 14.20 10.07 -0.41
CA GLY A 28 12.96 9.35 -0.64
C GLY A 28 12.97 8.54 -1.94
N HIS A 29 11.86 7.85 -2.24
CA HIS A 29 11.78 6.87 -3.33
C HIS A 29 10.71 7.30 -4.35
N PRO A 30 11.06 8.12 -5.36
CA PRO A 30 10.08 8.63 -6.31
C PRO A 30 9.60 7.57 -7.30
N GLY A 31 10.45 6.61 -7.71
CA GLY A 31 10.13 5.62 -8.75
C GLY A 31 8.86 4.81 -8.46
N GLY A 32 8.91 3.91 -7.46
CA GLY A 32 7.75 3.12 -7.05
C GLY A 32 6.55 3.97 -6.61
N SER A 33 6.80 5.13 -5.99
CA SER A 33 5.72 6.06 -5.64
C SER A 33 4.96 6.59 -6.86
N LEU A 34 5.68 6.96 -7.93
CA LEU A 34 5.08 7.48 -9.16
C LEU A 34 4.31 6.40 -9.94
N GLY A 35 4.81 5.16 -9.91
CA GLY A 35 4.16 4.00 -10.53
C GLY A 35 2.80 3.69 -9.88
N CYS A 36 2.74 3.71 -8.55
CA CYS A 36 1.52 3.37 -7.80
C CYS A 36 0.47 4.49 -7.70
N ALA A 37 0.66 5.64 -8.36
CA ALA A 37 -0.21 6.81 -8.16
C ALA A 37 -1.62 6.62 -8.71
N ASP A 38 -1.79 5.94 -9.84
CA ASP A 38 -3.11 5.67 -10.43
C ASP A 38 -3.86 4.63 -9.57
N PHE A 39 -3.22 3.48 -9.29
CA PHE A 39 -3.76 2.44 -8.41
C PHE A 39 -4.23 2.99 -7.05
N LEU A 40 -3.36 3.66 -6.27
CA LEU A 40 -3.75 4.16 -4.95
C LEU A 40 -4.82 5.26 -5.02
N THR A 41 -4.84 6.05 -6.11
CA THR A 41 -5.91 7.02 -6.33
C THR A 41 -7.24 6.32 -6.59
N ALA A 42 -7.29 5.34 -7.49
CA ALA A 42 -8.51 4.58 -7.74
C ALA A 42 -9.00 3.86 -6.47
N LEU A 43 -8.06 3.26 -5.72
CA LEU A 43 -8.35 2.54 -4.49
C LEU A 43 -9.00 3.44 -3.44
N TYR A 44 -8.37 4.58 -3.10
CA TYR A 44 -8.86 5.45 -2.02
C TYR A 44 -10.05 6.34 -2.40
N PHE A 45 -10.18 6.72 -3.68
CA PHE A 45 -11.19 7.69 -4.10
C PHE A 45 -12.41 7.05 -4.77
N ASP A 46 -12.38 5.75 -5.05
CA ASP A 46 -13.50 5.06 -5.69
C ASP A 46 -13.84 3.71 -5.04
N GLN A 47 -12.85 2.84 -4.81
CA GLN A 47 -13.11 1.45 -4.44
C GLN A 47 -13.32 1.23 -2.93
N MET A 48 -12.45 1.80 -2.09
CA MET A 48 -12.50 1.60 -0.65
C MET A 48 -13.68 2.33 0.00
N GLN A 49 -14.37 1.61 0.88
CA GLN A 49 -15.37 2.16 1.79
C GLN A 49 -14.70 2.57 3.11
N ILE A 50 -14.31 3.83 3.20
CA ILE A 50 -13.55 4.39 4.34
C ILE A 50 -14.18 5.67 4.84
N ASP A 51 -14.04 5.94 6.15
CA ASP A 51 -14.38 7.22 6.76
C ASP A 51 -13.10 7.95 7.20
N THR A 52 -12.88 9.15 6.68
CA THR A 52 -11.73 9.98 7.04
C THR A 52 -12.05 11.05 8.07
N SER A 53 -13.32 11.25 8.39
CA SER A 53 -13.77 12.30 9.31
C SER A 53 -13.50 11.96 10.78
N ASP A 54 -13.49 10.66 11.11
CA ASP A 54 -13.19 10.14 12.44
C ASP A 54 -12.31 8.88 12.34
N PHE A 55 -11.00 9.08 12.17
CA PHE A 55 -10.07 7.96 12.04
C PHE A 55 -9.91 7.19 13.36
N ASP A 56 -10.29 5.92 13.36
CA ASP A 56 -10.05 4.97 14.46
C ASP A 56 -9.04 3.90 14.05
N MET A 57 -8.09 3.56 14.93
CA MET A 57 -7.03 2.56 14.70
C MET A 57 -7.55 1.11 14.49
N ASN A 58 -8.77 0.81 14.94
CA ASN A 58 -9.41 -0.48 14.74
C ASN A 58 -10.06 -0.62 13.35
N GLY A 59 -10.47 0.49 12.74
CA GLY A 59 -11.11 0.50 11.41
C GLY A 59 -12.32 -0.44 11.31
N ILE A 60 -13.20 -0.35 12.31
CA ILE A 60 -14.46 -1.10 12.37
C ILE A 60 -15.39 -0.57 11.27
N ASP A 61 -16.06 -1.48 10.55
CA ASP A 61 -17.03 -1.15 9.49
C ASP A 61 -16.47 -0.34 8.30
N GLU A 62 -15.14 -0.33 8.13
CA GLU A 62 -14.46 0.22 6.96
C GLU A 62 -13.41 -0.73 6.35
N ASP A 63 -13.10 -0.50 5.08
CA ASP A 63 -12.01 -1.20 4.41
C ASP A 63 -10.66 -0.76 4.98
N LEU A 64 -9.71 -1.69 5.04
CA LEU A 64 -8.36 -1.41 5.54
C LEU A 64 -7.34 -1.46 4.40
N PHE A 65 -6.28 -0.66 4.51
CA PHE A 65 -5.17 -0.70 3.59
C PHE A 65 -3.84 -0.77 4.34
N PHE A 66 -2.92 -1.58 3.83
CA PHE A 66 -1.57 -1.74 4.34
C PHE A 66 -0.56 -1.52 3.21
N LEU A 67 0.40 -0.62 3.43
CA LEU A 67 1.54 -0.43 2.54
C LEU A 67 2.72 -1.31 3.00
N SER A 68 2.92 -2.46 2.37
CA SER A 68 3.99 -3.41 2.74
C SER A 68 5.36 -2.89 2.32
N ASN A 69 5.48 -2.43 1.07
CA ASN A 69 6.65 -1.76 0.53
C ASN A 69 6.77 -0.31 1.02
N GLY A 70 6.92 -0.13 2.34
CA GLY A 70 6.82 1.15 3.04
C GLY A 70 7.72 2.28 2.54
N HIS A 71 8.75 1.96 1.74
CA HIS A 71 9.66 2.94 1.17
C HIS A 71 8.96 3.89 0.16
N ILE A 72 7.82 3.48 -0.42
CA ILE A 72 6.98 4.33 -1.28
C ILE A 72 6.02 5.24 -0.47
N SER A 73 6.35 5.53 0.79
CA SER A 73 5.60 6.44 1.66
C SER A 73 5.17 7.78 1.02
N PRO A 74 5.92 8.41 0.08
CA PRO A 74 5.44 9.64 -0.57
C PRO A 74 4.08 9.51 -1.28
N VAL A 75 3.83 8.44 -2.04
CA VAL A 75 2.52 8.28 -2.71
C VAL A 75 1.41 8.10 -1.67
N PHE A 76 1.69 7.30 -0.65
CA PHE A 76 0.72 6.98 0.39
C PHE A 76 0.32 8.23 1.19
N TYR A 77 1.29 9.04 1.62
CA TYR A 77 1.00 10.28 2.34
C TYR A 77 0.24 11.28 1.48
N SER A 78 0.58 11.42 0.20
CA SER A 78 -0.16 12.32 -0.70
C SER A 78 -1.62 11.88 -0.85
N VAL A 79 -1.88 10.58 -1.03
CA VAL A 79 -3.23 10.03 -1.13
C VAL A 79 -4.01 10.23 0.17
N LEU A 80 -3.43 9.93 1.33
CA LEU A 80 -4.07 10.15 2.64
C LEU A 80 -4.43 11.62 2.88
N ALA A 81 -3.48 12.54 2.63
CA ALA A 81 -3.72 13.97 2.81
C ALA A 81 -4.85 14.48 1.91
N ARG A 82 -4.88 14.01 0.65
CA ARG A 82 -5.89 14.41 -0.33
C ARG A 82 -7.25 13.79 -0.09
N LYS A 83 -7.29 12.60 0.52
CA LYS A 83 -8.53 11.97 0.95
C LYS A 83 -9.12 12.65 2.18
N GLY A 84 -8.30 13.36 2.97
CA GLY A 84 -8.73 14.20 4.08
C GLY A 84 -8.29 13.70 5.46
N TYR A 85 -7.38 12.73 5.53
CA TYR A 85 -6.87 12.23 6.82
C TYR A 85 -6.04 13.26 7.59
N PHE A 86 -5.39 14.19 6.88
CA PHE A 86 -4.64 15.30 7.46
C PHE A 86 -4.41 16.41 6.41
N PRO A 87 -4.01 17.63 6.81
CA PRO A 87 -3.85 18.75 5.88
C PRO A 87 -2.77 18.50 4.81
N VAL A 88 -3.05 18.90 3.57
CA VAL A 88 -2.12 18.77 2.43
C VAL A 88 -0.82 19.54 2.66
N GLU A 89 -0.87 20.63 3.43
CA GLU A 89 0.27 21.45 3.80
C GLU A 89 1.32 20.66 4.60
N GLU A 90 0.89 19.65 5.37
CA GLU A 90 1.77 18.80 6.17
C GLU A 90 2.74 17.98 5.30
N LEU A 91 2.41 17.72 4.03
CA LEU A 91 3.30 17.07 3.06
C LEU A 91 4.66 17.80 2.95
N ASN A 92 4.70 19.11 3.20
CA ASN A 92 5.95 19.89 3.25
C ASN A 92 6.92 19.45 4.35
N THR A 93 6.44 18.71 5.34
CA THR A 93 7.20 18.26 6.51
C THR A 93 7.79 16.86 6.35
N PHE A 94 7.49 16.13 5.26
CA PHE A 94 8.04 14.80 4.96
C PHE A 94 9.51 14.67 5.38
N ARG A 95 9.90 13.60 6.08
CA ARG A 95 11.27 13.32 6.57
C ARG A 95 11.93 14.44 7.40
N ALA A 96 11.23 15.49 7.81
CA ALA A 96 11.78 16.47 8.74
C ALA A 96 11.85 15.89 10.14
N ILE A 97 12.82 16.37 10.93
CA ILE A 97 12.79 16.14 12.38
C ILE A 97 11.45 16.65 12.94
N ASN A 98 10.85 15.86 13.84
CA ASN A 98 9.55 16.13 14.47
C ASN A 98 8.34 16.19 13.50
N SER A 99 8.48 15.70 12.26
CA SER A 99 7.31 15.47 11.39
C SER A 99 6.65 14.14 11.72
N ARG A 100 5.34 14.00 11.49
CA ARG A 100 4.67 12.69 11.49
C ARG A 100 4.87 11.91 10.19
N LEU A 101 5.28 12.59 9.12
CA LEU A 101 5.50 12.03 7.78
C LEU A 101 6.92 11.46 7.68
N GLN A 102 7.14 10.32 8.34
CA GLN A 102 8.43 9.65 8.43
C GLN A 102 8.92 9.07 7.09
N GLY A 103 10.18 8.62 7.05
CA GLY A 103 10.74 8.04 5.81
C GLY A 103 10.04 6.76 5.35
N HIS A 104 9.48 6.02 6.31
CA HIS A 104 8.58 4.89 6.14
C HIS A 104 7.37 5.10 7.09
N PRO A 105 6.17 4.56 6.79
CA PRO A 105 5.01 4.68 7.66
C PRO A 105 5.29 4.13 9.05
N THR A 106 4.80 4.81 10.08
CA THR A 106 4.89 4.37 11.48
C THR A 106 3.66 4.84 12.24
N THR A 107 3.28 4.09 13.27
CA THR A 107 2.18 4.43 14.17
C THR A 107 2.61 5.33 15.32
N HIS A 108 3.91 5.43 15.61
CA HIS A 108 4.45 6.19 16.74
C HIS A 108 3.98 7.65 16.77
N ASP A 109 3.87 8.27 15.61
CA ASP A 109 3.54 9.69 15.48
C ASP A 109 2.04 9.96 15.29
N ASN A 110 1.19 8.93 15.42
CA ASN A 110 -0.27 9.02 15.32
C ASN A 110 -0.75 9.74 14.04
N LEU A 111 -0.18 9.39 12.88
CA LEU A 111 -0.64 9.89 11.59
C LEU A 111 -1.92 9.14 11.16
N PRO A 112 -3.07 9.81 11.00
CA PRO A 112 -4.30 9.14 10.58
C PRO A 112 -4.16 8.43 9.24
N GLY A 113 -4.76 7.25 9.13
CA GLY A 113 -4.67 6.38 7.96
C GLY A 113 -3.49 5.39 7.97
N VAL A 114 -2.49 5.57 8.84
CA VAL A 114 -1.37 4.62 9.01
C VAL A 114 -1.65 3.67 10.17
N ARG A 115 -1.90 2.40 9.87
CA ARG A 115 -2.30 1.38 10.87
C ARG A 115 -1.15 0.51 11.37
N VAL A 116 -0.05 0.45 10.64
CA VAL A 116 1.13 -0.34 11.00
C VAL A 116 2.39 0.39 10.57
N ALA A 117 3.49 0.16 11.29
CA ALA A 117 4.80 0.50 10.78
C ALA A 117 5.17 -0.44 9.64
N SER A 118 5.76 0.10 8.57
CA SER A 118 6.33 -0.71 7.49
C SER A 118 7.71 -0.18 7.10
N GLY A 119 8.37 -0.84 6.14
CA GLY A 119 9.73 -0.51 5.70
C GLY A 119 10.68 -1.71 5.74
N SER A 120 10.51 -2.60 6.73
CA SER A 120 11.00 -3.97 6.57
C SER A 120 10.07 -4.67 5.59
N LEU A 121 10.57 -4.99 4.41
CA LEU A 121 9.81 -5.69 3.37
C LEU A 121 9.35 -7.07 3.87
N GLY A 122 8.29 -7.58 3.27
CA GLY A 122 7.77 -8.92 3.47
C GLY A 122 6.73 -9.06 4.58
N GLN A 123 6.53 -8.03 5.41
CA GLN A 123 5.70 -8.15 6.60
C GLN A 123 4.23 -7.76 6.40
N GLY A 124 3.92 -6.89 5.43
CA GLY A 124 2.59 -6.30 5.29
C GLY A 124 1.51 -7.32 4.96
N LEU A 125 1.82 -8.36 4.17
CA LEU A 125 0.85 -9.42 3.86
C LEU A 125 0.45 -10.21 5.13
N SER A 126 1.41 -10.53 5.99
CA SER A 126 1.12 -11.21 7.27
C SER A 126 0.22 -10.36 8.17
N VAL A 127 0.48 -9.04 8.24
CA VAL A 127 -0.35 -8.10 9.01
C VAL A 127 -1.76 -8.01 8.43
N ALA A 128 -1.88 -7.89 7.10
CA ALA A 128 -3.15 -7.79 6.39
C ALA A 128 -4.02 -9.05 6.61
N ILE A 129 -3.42 -10.25 6.61
CA ILE A 129 -4.11 -11.49 6.96
C ILE A 129 -4.67 -11.45 8.37
N GLY A 130 -3.88 -10.98 9.35
CA GLY A 130 -4.33 -10.84 10.74
C GLY A 130 -5.55 -9.92 10.85
N ALA A 131 -5.52 -8.78 10.15
CA ALA A 131 -6.65 -7.85 10.10
C ALA A 131 -7.88 -8.47 9.42
N ALA A 132 -7.70 -9.17 8.31
CA ALA A 132 -8.78 -9.83 7.58
C ALA A 132 -9.47 -10.92 8.42
N LEU A 133 -8.69 -11.72 9.14
CA LEU A 133 -9.21 -12.71 10.10
C LEU A 133 -9.96 -12.05 11.26
N SER A 134 -9.43 -10.94 11.79
CA SER A 134 -10.09 -10.18 12.85
C SER A 134 -11.46 -9.67 12.41
N LYS A 135 -11.58 -9.11 11.20
CA LYS A 135 -12.88 -8.69 10.64
C LYS A 135 -13.88 -9.84 10.58
N LYS A 136 -13.45 -11.00 10.07
CA LYS A 136 -14.31 -12.21 10.05
C LYS A 136 -14.78 -12.63 11.45
N LEU A 137 -13.90 -12.59 12.45
CA LEU A 137 -14.25 -12.93 13.84
C LEU A 137 -15.29 -11.97 14.43
N HIS A 138 -15.31 -10.71 13.98
CA HIS A 138 -16.26 -9.69 14.41
C HIS A 138 -17.52 -9.60 13.53
N ASN A 139 -17.69 -10.49 12.55
CA ASN A 139 -18.74 -10.42 11.53
C ASN A 139 -18.74 -9.11 10.71
N ASP A 140 -17.57 -8.49 10.59
CA ASP A 140 -17.33 -7.33 9.73
C ASP A 140 -17.03 -7.84 8.31
N ASN A 141 -17.84 -7.41 7.34
CA ASN A 141 -17.78 -7.85 5.94
C ASN A 141 -16.85 -7.00 5.06
N LYS A 142 -16.08 -6.09 5.65
CA LYS A 142 -15.17 -5.19 4.93
C LYS A 142 -13.91 -5.89 4.46
N LEU A 143 -13.31 -5.32 3.42
CA LEU A 143 -12.15 -5.86 2.76
C LEU A 143 -10.87 -5.30 3.37
N VAL A 144 -9.81 -6.09 3.26
CA VAL A 144 -8.45 -5.68 3.59
C VAL A 144 -7.62 -5.68 2.32
N TYR A 145 -6.94 -4.57 2.07
CA TYR A 145 -6.06 -4.37 0.93
C TYR A 145 -4.61 -4.29 1.40
N VAL A 146 -3.70 -4.87 0.63
CA VAL A 146 -2.26 -4.72 0.84
C VAL A 146 -1.57 -4.48 -0.49
N LEU A 147 -0.68 -3.49 -0.53
CA LEU A 147 0.21 -3.24 -1.66
C LEU A 147 1.62 -3.68 -1.32
N MET A 148 2.22 -4.45 -2.21
CA MET A 148 3.56 -5.03 -2.10
C MET A 148 4.38 -4.70 -3.35
N GLY A 149 5.71 -4.75 -3.26
CA GLY A 149 6.59 -4.68 -4.43
C GLY A 149 6.89 -6.06 -5.01
N ASP A 150 7.34 -6.12 -6.27
CA ASP A 150 7.87 -7.33 -6.90
C ASP A 150 9.20 -7.79 -6.28
N GLY A 151 10.17 -6.91 -6.06
CA GLY A 151 11.40 -7.25 -5.34
C GLY A 151 11.13 -7.73 -3.89
N GLU A 152 10.07 -7.22 -3.26
CA GLU A 152 9.62 -7.69 -1.94
C GLU A 152 9.13 -9.16 -1.95
N GLN A 153 8.71 -9.70 -3.10
CA GLN A 153 8.30 -11.10 -3.23
C GLN A 153 9.47 -12.08 -3.04
N GLN A 154 10.70 -11.60 -2.95
CA GLN A 154 11.88 -12.42 -2.65
C GLN A 154 11.96 -12.76 -1.15
N GLU A 155 11.22 -12.07 -0.29
CA GLU A 155 11.15 -12.38 1.14
C GLU A 155 10.37 -13.66 1.41
N GLY A 156 10.98 -14.60 2.15
CA GLY A 156 10.37 -15.89 2.51
C GLY A 156 9.02 -15.73 3.22
N GLN A 157 8.90 -14.69 4.05
CA GLN A 157 7.70 -14.39 4.82
C GLN A 157 6.46 -14.16 3.94
N ILE A 158 6.62 -13.59 2.74
CA ILE A 158 5.50 -13.42 1.80
C ILE A 158 4.90 -14.76 1.42
N TRP A 159 5.75 -15.76 1.17
CA TRP A 159 5.31 -17.09 0.74
C TRP A 159 4.65 -17.88 1.87
N GLU A 160 5.13 -17.73 3.10
CA GLU A 160 4.45 -18.27 4.29
C GLU A 160 3.04 -17.68 4.42
N ALA A 161 2.92 -16.36 4.27
CA ALA A 161 1.65 -15.64 4.35
C ALA A 161 0.70 -16.01 3.19
N ALA A 162 1.20 -16.05 1.96
CA ALA A 162 0.42 -16.42 0.78
C ALA A 162 -0.11 -17.86 0.87
N LEU A 163 0.73 -18.81 1.28
CA LEU A 163 0.33 -20.20 1.52
C LEU A 163 -0.75 -20.28 2.60
N TYR A 164 -0.58 -19.56 3.70
CA TYR A 164 -1.54 -19.53 4.80
C TYR A 164 -2.91 -19.00 4.36
N ALA A 165 -2.94 -17.84 3.70
CA ALA A 165 -4.17 -17.17 3.31
C ALA A 165 -5.05 -18.04 2.39
N GLY A 166 -4.44 -18.64 1.35
CA GLY A 166 -5.15 -19.54 0.45
C GLY A 166 -5.60 -20.83 1.14
N SER A 167 -4.73 -21.45 1.95
CA SER A 167 -5.07 -22.67 2.71
C SER A 167 -6.19 -22.45 3.73
N ARG A 168 -6.33 -21.23 4.26
CA ARG A 168 -7.35 -20.85 5.24
C ARG A 168 -8.54 -20.11 4.64
N LYS A 169 -8.60 -19.94 3.32
CA LYS A 169 -9.69 -19.24 2.61
C LYS A 169 -9.97 -17.85 3.21
N VAL A 170 -8.93 -17.05 3.35
CA VAL A 170 -9.04 -15.64 3.76
C VAL A 170 -9.54 -14.84 2.56
N ASP A 171 -10.84 -14.92 2.31
CA ASP A 171 -11.53 -14.40 1.11
C ASP A 171 -11.91 -12.89 1.17
N ASN A 172 -11.62 -12.21 2.28
CA ASN A 172 -11.82 -10.76 2.45
C ASN A 172 -10.49 -9.99 2.37
N LEU A 173 -9.49 -10.54 1.68
CA LEU A 173 -8.16 -9.97 1.50
C LEU A 173 -7.84 -9.82 0.01
N ILE A 174 -7.40 -8.63 -0.41
CA ILE A 174 -6.91 -8.33 -1.75
C ILE A 174 -5.44 -7.92 -1.64
N ALA A 175 -4.56 -8.72 -2.21
CA ALA A 175 -3.13 -8.44 -2.27
C ALA A 175 -2.74 -7.97 -3.68
N THR A 176 -2.16 -6.78 -3.78
CA THR A 176 -1.69 -6.19 -5.04
C THR A 176 -0.17 -6.14 -5.04
N ILE A 177 0.43 -6.48 -6.17
CA ILE A 177 1.88 -6.43 -6.39
C ILE A 177 2.15 -5.36 -7.44
N ASP A 178 2.91 -4.33 -7.08
CA ASP A 178 3.51 -3.40 -8.02
C ASP A 178 4.63 -4.12 -8.78
N TYR A 179 4.28 -4.65 -9.95
CA TYR A 179 5.17 -5.42 -10.82
C TYR A 179 5.85 -4.51 -11.84
N ASN A 180 6.77 -3.66 -11.36
CA ASN A 180 7.45 -2.65 -12.17
C ASN A 180 8.79 -3.11 -12.77
N GLY A 181 9.25 -4.31 -12.40
CA GLY A 181 10.45 -4.97 -12.91
C GLY A 181 11.76 -4.44 -12.35
N GLN A 182 11.74 -3.58 -11.32
CA GLN A 182 12.92 -2.90 -10.80
C GLN A 182 13.07 -3.06 -9.28
N GLN A 183 14.31 -3.19 -8.84
CA GLN A 183 14.71 -3.14 -7.44
C GLN A 183 16.00 -2.34 -7.26
N ILE A 184 16.54 -2.26 -6.04
CA ILE A 184 17.64 -1.34 -5.70
C ILE A 184 18.88 -1.58 -6.58
N ASP A 185 19.29 -2.84 -6.74
CA ASP A 185 20.53 -3.21 -7.43
C ASP A 185 20.33 -3.53 -8.94
N GLY A 186 19.14 -3.29 -9.50
CA GLY A 186 18.86 -3.50 -10.92
C GLY A 186 17.48 -4.07 -11.21
N ALA A 187 17.31 -4.61 -12.42
CA ALA A 187 16.09 -5.29 -12.81
C ALA A 187 15.89 -6.56 -11.98
N VAL A 188 14.63 -6.88 -11.64
CA VAL A 188 14.29 -8.08 -10.85
C VAL A 188 14.82 -9.34 -11.53
N ASP A 189 14.71 -9.43 -12.85
CA ASP A 189 15.17 -10.57 -13.66
C ASP A 189 16.69 -10.74 -13.70
N ASP A 190 17.47 -9.68 -13.45
CA ASP A 190 18.93 -9.75 -13.42
C ASP A 190 19.45 -10.11 -12.02
N VAL A 191 18.75 -9.66 -10.96
CA VAL A 191 19.21 -9.84 -9.58
C VAL A 191 18.71 -11.15 -8.98
N LEU A 192 17.39 -11.38 -8.99
CA LEU A 192 16.79 -12.62 -8.51
C LEU A 192 15.43 -12.84 -9.20
N PRO A 193 15.42 -13.53 -10.36
CA PRO A 193 14.23 -13.70 -11.16
C PRO A 193 13.09 -14.37 -10.40
N LEU A 194 11.89 -13.79 -10.49
CA LEU A 194 10.68 -14.35 -9.87
C LEU A 194 10.07 -15.49 -10.69
N GLY A 195 10.42 -15.63 -11.97
CA GLY A 195 9.77 -16.57 -12.88
C GLY A 195 8.28 -16.27 -13.01
N ASP A 196 7.45 -17.31 -13.15
CA ASP A 196 6.00 -17.16 -13.24
C ASP A 196 5.39 -16.88 -11.85
N LEU A 197 5.32 -15.59 -11.51
CA LEU A 197 4.76 -15.11 -10.24
C LEU A 197 3.28 -15.46 -10.10
N ALA A 198 2.51 -15.34 -11.18
CA ALA A 198 1.08 -15.67 -11.19
C ALA A 198 0.85 -17.16 -10.91
N ALA A 199 1.64 -18.05 -11.50
CA ALA A 199 1.56 -19.49 -11.22
C ALA A 199 1.89 -19.84 -9.76
N LYS A 200 2.87 -19.15 -9.14
CA LYS A 200 3.18 -19.36 -7.71
C LYS A 200 2.00 -19.02 -6.80
N TYR A 201 1.35 -17.88 -7.04
CA TYR A 201 0.16 -17.49 -6.27
C TYR A 201 -1.02 -18.43 -6.52
N ARG A 202 -1.27 -18.82 -7.78
CA ARG A 202 -2.30 -19.83 -8.11
C ARG A 202 -2.04 -21.17 -7.43
N ALA A 203 -0.77 -21.60 -7.36
CA ALA A 203 -0.39 -22.82 -6.64
C ALA A 203 -0.66 -22.74 -5.12
N PHE A 204 -0.64 -21.54 -4.55
CA PHE A 204 -1.05 -21.27 -3.17
C PHE A 204 -2.54 -21.02 -2.99
N GLY A 205 -3.35 -21.21 -4.04
CA GLY A 205 -4.82 -21.13 -3.97
C GLY A 205 -5.39 -19.72 -4.10
N TRP A 206 -4.63 -18.77 -4.63
CA TRP A 206 -5.12 -17.43 -4.92
C TRP A 206 -5.77 -17.34 -6.30
N GLU A 207 -6.83 -16.53 -6.39
CA GLU A 207 -7.26 -15.97 -7.66
C GLU A 207 -6.29 -14.86 -8.08
N VAL A 208 -5.84 -14.91 -9.33
CA VAL A 208 -4.82 -13.97 -9.85
C VAL A 208 -5.36 -13.25 -11.07
N LEU A 209 -5.37 -11.92 -10.99
CA LEU A 209 -5.75 -11.00 -12.06
C LEU A 209 -4.54 -10.15 -12.43
N GLU A 210 -4.32 -9.96 -13.73
CA GLU A 210 -3.27 -9.11 -14.28
C GLU A 210 -3.91 -7.93 -15.01
N PHE A 211 -3.41 -6.72 -14.75
CA PHE A 211 -3.96 -5.49 -15.33
C PHE A 211 -2.86 -4.43 -15.49
N ASP A 212 -3.15 -3.43 -16.32
CA ASP A 212 -2.33 -2.23 -16.48
C ASP A 212 -2.60 -1.27 -15.31
N GLY A 213 -1.58 -1.02 -14.50
CA GLY A 213 -1.68 -0.38 -13.17
C GLY A 213 -1.60 1.14 -13.14
#